data_AF-A0A849T2E3-F1
#
_entry.id   AF-A0A849T2E3-F1
#
_cell.length_a   1.000
_cell.length_b   1.000
_cell.length_c   1.000
_cell.angle_alpha   90.00
_cell.angle_beta   90.00
_cell.angle_gamma   90.00
#
_symmetry.space_group_name_H-M   'P 1'
#
loop_
_entity.id
_entity.type
_entity.pdbx_description
1 polymer ?
#
loop_
_entity_poly.entity_id
_entity_poly.type
_entity_poly.pdbx_seq_one_letter_code
_entity_poly.pdbx_strand_id
1 'polypeptide(L)'
;MNSQIIIKNLIESVDYIATSSRRDVLISSMSALEKSGIHCANCPGTCCTSTSNSMMITPLEALEILNSLMPKLLIPEEKEKLISALKNAISQFRLDKEIYTGKKNSQTLRRHYTCPFFNNGSLGCGLSRKSKPYGCLAFNPKIHDDNGKTCSSQTELLETRQAEFQNFENQLNLKIKTELKINWEKQNIPMAVLEMIAHFYT
;
A
#
# COMPACT_ATOMS: atom_id res chain seq x y z
N MET A 1 -2.25 26.31 -2.17
CA MET A 1 -0.96 25.79 -2.70
C MET A 1 -1.28 24.58 -3.56
N ASN A 2 -0.63 24.41 -4.71
CA ASN A 2 -0.88 23.23 -5.56
C ASN A 2 -0.36 21.98 -4.83
N SER A 3 -1.24 21.02 -4.52
CA SER A 3 -0.90 19.78 -3.81
C SER A 3 0.21 19.00 -4.51
N GLN A 4 0.35 19.13 -5.84
CA GLN A 4 1.48 18.60 -6.60
C GLN A 4 2.81 19.19 -6.16
N ILE A 5 2.87 20.49 -5.91
CA ILE A 5 4.10 21.16 -5.48
C ILE A 5 4.48 20.68 -4.08
N ILE A 6 3.52 20.54 -3.17
CA ILE A 6 3.81 20.07 -1.81
C ILE A 6 4.28 18.61 -1.82
N ILE A 7 3.56 17.72 -2.52
CA ILE A 7 3.94 16.30 -2.63
C ILE A 7 5.33 16.17 -3.27
N LYS A 8 5.58 16.90 -4.36
CA LYS A 8 6.88 16.92 -5.04
C LYS A 8 7.98 17.42 -4.10
N ASN A 9 7.77 18.53 -3.40
CA ASN A 9 8.74 19.07 -2.45
C ASN A 9 9.01 18.10 -1.30
N LEU A 10 7.98 17.47 -0.75
CA LEU A 10 8.12 16.45 0.31
C LEU A 10 9.01 15.29 -0.15
N ILE A 11 8.83 14.84 -1.39
CA ILE A 11 9.57 13.72 -1.97
C ILE A 11 11.00 14.12 -2.36
N GLU A 12 11.20 15.32 -2.92
CA GLU A 12 12.49 15.77 -3.48
C GLU A 12 13.42 16.41 -2.44
N SER A 13 12.94 16.66 -1.22
CA SER A 13 13.68 17.42 -0.19
C SER A 13 14.57 16.57 0.73
N VAL A 14 14.78 15.31 0.39
CA VAL A 14 15.79 14.38 0.94
C VAL A 14 16.50 13.78 -0.27
N ASP A 15 17.82 13.54 -0.22
CA ASP A 15 18.65 13.00 -1.31
C ASP A 15 17.89 11.95 -2.13
N TYR A 16 17.24 12.41 -3.22
CA TYR A 16 16.05 11.74 -3.71
C TYR A 16 16.43 10.43 -4.39
N ILE A 17 16.06 9.32 -3.76
CA ILE A 17 16.10 8.00 -4.37
C ILE A 17 14.74 7.72 -5.00
N ALA A 18 14.74 7.49 -6.31
CA ALA A 18 13.52 7.26 -7.07
C ALA A 18 12.69 6.10 -6.51
N THR A 19 11.36 6.30 -6.49
CA THR A 19 10.34 5.29 -6.16
C THR A 19 10.56 3.95 -6.85
N SER A 20 11.03 3.96 -8.11
CA SER A 20 11.38 2.74 -8.86
C SER A 20 12.57 2.03 -8.24
N SER A 21 13.68 2.74 -8.01
CA SER A 21 14.92 2.18 -7.45
C SER A 21 14.66 1.42 -6.16
N ARG A 22 13.85 1.98 -5.25
CA ARG A 22 13.50 1.34 -3.96
C ARG A 22 12.61 0.11 -4.08
N ARG A 23 12.06 -0.16 -5.26
CA ARG A 23 11.20 -1.30 -5.58
C ARG A 23 11.82 -2.23 -6.60
N ASP A 24 12.97 -1.90 -7.19
CA ASP A 24 13.47 -2.57 -8.38
C ASP A 24 13.68 -4.07 -8.17
N VAL A 25 14.27 -4.48 -7.03
CA VAL A 25 14.42 -5.91 -6.69
C VAL A 25 13.07 -6.65 -6.59
N LEU A 26 12.06 -6.01 -6.00
CA LEU A 26 10.72 -6.59 -5.83
C LEU A 26 9.97 -6.65 -7.16
N ILE A 27 10.05 -5.57 -7.95
CA ILE A 27 9.43 -5.48 -9.28
C ILE A 27 10.07 -6.48 -10.23
N SER A 28 11.38 -6.65 -10.18
CA SER A 28 12.11 -7.59 -11.02
C SER A 28 11.70 -9.03 -10.71
N SER A 29 11.63 -9.41 -9.43
CA SER A 29 11.11 -10.72 -9.02
C SER A 29 9.66 -10.93 -9.49
N MET A 30 8.76 -9.97 -9.21
CA MET A 30 7.36 -10.07 -9.64
C MET A 30 7.23 -10.20 -11.17
N SER A 31 8.07 -9.50 -11.93
CA SER A 31 8.08 -9.56 -13.40
C SER A 31 8.67 -10.86 -13.93
N ALA A 32 9.65 -11.44 -13.24
CA ALA A 32 10.18 -12.77 -13.58
C ALA A 32 9.12 -13.85 -13.36
N LEU A 33 8.41 -13.82 -12.23
CA LEU A 33 7.29 -14.73 -11.96
C LEU A 33 6.19 -14.61 -13.02
N GLU A 34 5.82 -13.38 -13.39
CA GLU A 34 4.83 -13.13 -14.43
C GLU A 34 5.25 -13.72 -15.79
N LYS A 35 6.52 -13.61 -16.18
CA LYS A 35 7.04 -14.25 -17.41
C LYS A 35 6.95 -15.76 -17.37
N SER A 36 6.96 -16.36 -16.18
CA SER A 36 6.74 -17.79 -15.95
C SER A 36 5.26 -18.15 -15.78
N GLY A 37 4.33 -17.23 -16.06
CA GLY A 37 2.88 -17.41 -15.88
C GLY A 37 2.41 -17.35 -14.42
N ILE A 38 3.31 -17.10 -13.47
CA ILE A 38 3.00 -17.02 -12.04
C ILE A 38 2.65 -15.57 -11.70
N HIS A 39 1.37 -15.23 -11.78
CA HIS A 39 0.92 -13.85 -11.54
C HIS A 39 -0.49 -13.75 -10.95
N CYS A 40 -0.79 -12.60 -10.37
CA CYS A 40 -2.11 -12.32 -9.78
C CYS A 40 -3.15 -11.80 -10.79
N ALA A 41 -2.85 -11.73 -12.10
CA ALA A 41 -3.78 -11.16 -13.09
C ALA A 41 -5.10 -11.96 -13.11
N ASN A 42 -5.02 -13.28 -13.30
CA ASN A 42 -6.20 -14.17 -13.32
C ASN A 42 -6.57 -14.74 -11.95
N CYS A 43 -6.05 -14.17 -10.86
CA CYS A 43 -6.30 -14.67 -9.52
C CYS A 43 -7.70 -14.24 -9.03
N PRO A 44 -8.48 -15.12 -8.38
CA PRO A 44 -9.76 -14.76 -7.74
C PRO A 44 -9.61 -13.73 -6.62
N GLY A 45 -8.37 -13.43 -6.22
CA GLY A 45 -8.04 -12.33 -5.33
C GLY A 45 -8.16 -12.64 -3.84
N THR A 46 -8.21 -13.91 -3.43
CA THR A 46 -8.32 -14.35 -2.02
C THR A 46 -7.34 -13.62 -1.09
N CYS A 47 -6.11 -13.36 -1.56
CA CYS A 47 -5.09 -12.69 -0.77
C CYS A 47 -5.32 -11.17 -0.61
N CYS A 48 -6.10 -10.56 -1.51
CA CYS A 48 -6.44 -9.14 -1.51
C CYS A 48 -7.79 -8.85 -0.86
N THR A 49 -8.62 -9.88 -0.61
CA THR A 49 -9.93 -9.76 0.01
C THR A 49 -9.85 -9.85 1.54
N SER A 50 -10.99 -9.62 2.18
CA SER A 50 -11.19 -9.69 3.62
C SER A 50 -10.88 -11.03 4.27
N THR A 51 -10.60 -12.08 3.51
CA THR A 51 -10.24 -13.38 4.07
C THR A 51 -8.77 -13.43 4.50
N SER A 52 -7.89 -12.65 3.85
CA SER A 52 -6.44 -12.82 4.02
C SER A 52 -5.66 -11.51 4.07
N ASN A 53 -6.19 -10.43 3.50
CA ASN A 53 -5.44 -9.20 3.42
C ASN A 53 -5.52 -8.43 4.73
N SER A 54 -4.37 -8.17 5.34
CA SER A 54 -4.24 -7.31 6.50
C SER A 54 -3.28 -6.15 6.26
N MET A 55 -2.75 -5.96 5.03
CA MET A 55 -1.57 -5.16 4.71
C MET A 55 -1.53 -3.78 5.39
N MET A 56 -0.36 -3.43 5.94
CA MET A 56 -0.10 -2.14 6.55
C MET A 56 1.06 -1.48 5.82
N ILE A 57 0.98 -0.15 5.68
CA ILE A 57 1.89 0.64 4.87
C ILE A 57 2.42 1.81 5.68
N THR A 58 3.62 2.26 5.32
CA THR A 58 4.27 3.44 5.89
C THR A 58 3.71 4.74 5.29
N PRO A 59 3.93 5.91 5.94
CA PRO A 59 3.57 7.22 5.38
C PRO A 59 4.12 7.44 3.97
N LEU A 60 5.36 7.02 3.72
CA LEU A 60 6.01 7.08 2.42
C LEU A 60 5.26 6.25 1.37
N GLU A 61 4.92 5.00 1.68
CA GLU A 61 4.13 4.17 0.76
C GLU A 61 2.74 4.75 0.49
N ALA A 62 2.09 5.34 1.50
CA ALA A 62 0.79 6.00 1.33
C ALA A 62 0.88 7.24 0.44
N LEU A 63 1.93 8.05 0.60
CA LEU A 63 2.20 9.21 -0.25
C LEU A 63 2.48 8.79 -1.70
N GLU A 64 3.23 7.71 -1.92
CA GLU A 64 3.51 7.18 -3.25
C GLU A 64 2.27 6.59 -3.95
N ILE A 65 1.38 5.97 -3.19
CA ILE A 65 0.06 5.58 -3.68
C ILE A 65 -0.71 6.83 -4.12
N LEU A 66 -0.81 7.84 -3.25
CA LEU A 66 -1.50 9.10 -3.55
C LEU A 66 -0.95 9.74 -4.81
N ASN A 67 0.39 9.85 -4.93
CA ASN A 67 1.08 10.40 -6.09
C ASN A 67 0.68 9.69 -7.39
N SER A 68 0.54 8.36 -7.36
CA SER A 68 0.09 7.58 -8.53
C SER A 68 -1.39 7.77 -8.87
N LEU A 69 -2.21 8.18 -7.91
CA LEU A 69 -3.65 8.40 -8.07
C LEU A 69 -3.98 9.84 -8.44
N MET A 70 -3.02 10.77 -8.37
CA MET A 70 -3.24 12.20 -8.59
C MET A 70 -4.02 12.54 -9.85
N PRO A 71 -3.75 11.94 -11.03
CA PRO A 71 -4.52 12.25 -12.23
C PRO A 71 -6.03 11.98 -12.05
N LYS A 72 -6.38 10.93 -11.30
CA LYS A 72 -7.78 10.60 -10.98
C LYS A 72 -8.36 11.53 -9.92
N LEU A 73 -7.55 11.95 -8.95
CA LEU A 73 -7.98 12.85 -7.87
C LEU A 73 -8.33 14.27 -8.35
N LEU A 74 -7.82 14.67 -9.53
CA LEU A 74 -8.18 15.94 -10.16
C LEU A 74 -9.59 15.91 -10.78
N ILE A 75 -10.17 14.72 -11.00
CA ILE A 75 -11.52 14.55 -11.53
C ILE A 75 -12.46 14.36 -10.31
N PRO A 76 -13.39 15.29 -10.03
CA PRO A 76 -14.23 15.24 -8.83
C PRO A 76 -14.97 13.92 -8.64
N GLU A 77 -15.55 13.38 -9.71
CA GLU A 77 -16.31 12.13 -9.70
C GLU A 77 -15.44 10.91 -9.33
N GLU A 78 -14.24 10.82 -9.90
CA GLU A 78 -13.29 9.75 -9.60
C GLU A 78 -12.72 9.87 -8.18
N LYS A 79 -12.49 11.12 -7.72
CA LYS A 79 -12.10 11.39 -6.33
C LYS A 79 -13.17 10.92 -5.35
N GLU A 80 -14.43 11.30 -5.56
CA GLU A 80 -15.54 10.90 -4.68
C GLU A 80 -15.74 9.38 -4.69
N LYS A 81 -15.65 8.74 -5.88
CA LYS A 81 -15.71 7.29 -6.00
C LYS A 81 -14.62 6.58 -5.19
N LEU A 82 -13.38 7.07 -5.26
CA LEU A 82 -12.27 6.54 -4.47
C LEU A 82 -12.48 6.75 -2.97
N ILE A 83 -12.86 7.97 -2.54
CA ILE A 83 -13.14 8.27 -1.13
C ILE A 83 -14.25 7.36 -0.59
N SER A 84 -15.32 7.17 -1.37
CA SER A 84 -16.42 6.26 -1.02
C SER A 84 -15.92 4.82 -0.87
N ALA A 85 -15.12 4.31 -1.80
CA ALA A 85 -14.54 2.97 -1.69
C ALA A 85 -13.65 2.79 -0.44
N LEU A 86 -12.83 3.81 -0.11
CA LEU A 86 -11.99 3.81 1.09
C LEU A 86 -12.84 3.81 2.38
N LYS A 87 -13.83 4.70 2.47
CA LYS A 87 -14.75 4.79 3.63
C LYS A 87 -15.57 3.51 3.78
N ASN A 88 -16.03 2.92 2.69
CA ASN A 88 -16.76 1.66 2.71
C ASN A 88 -15.89 0.52 3.25
N ALA A 89 -14.62 0.40 2.80
CA ALA A 89 -13.69 -0.59 3.35
C ALA A 89 -13.45 -0.36 4.86
N ILE A 90 -13.25 0.88 5.29
CA ILE A 90 -13.06 1.21 6.71
C ILE A 90 -14.29 0.81 7.53
N SER A 91 -15.48 1.23 7.10
CA SER A 91 -16.74 0.96 7.81
C SER A 91 -17.08 -0.53 7.85
N GLN A 92 -17.05 -1.20 6.69
CA GLN A 92 -17.39 -2.62 6.56
C GLN A 92 -16.50 -3.52 7.44
N PHE A 93 -15.19 -3.24 7.47
CA PHE A 93 -14.24 -4.03 8.24
C PHE A 93 -13.96 -3.44 9.62
N ARG A 94 -14.57 -2.29 9.97
CA ARG A 94 -14.34 -1.48 11.18
C ARG A 94 -12.87 -1.23 11.47
N LEU A 95 -12.12 -0.81 10.45
CA LEU A 95 -10.67 -0.59 10.53
C LEU A 95 -10.30 0.56 11.46
N ASP A 96 -11.24 1.47 11.73
CA ASP A 96 -11.16 2.58 12.66
C ASP A 96 -11.41 2.19 14.12
N LYS A 97 -11.66 0.91 14.40
CA LYS A 97 -11.96 0.41 15.76
C LYS A 97 -10.86 -0.52 16.26
N GLU A 98 -10.19 -0.08 17.31
CA GLU A 98 -9.29 -0.94 18.09
C GLU A 98 -10.07 -2.03 18.82
N ILE A 99 -9.60 -3.28 18.73
CA ILE A 99 -10.12 -4.40 19.52
C ILE A 99 -9.05 -4.77 20.53
N TYR A 100 -9.39 -4.58 21.80
CA TYR A 100 -8.60 -5.04 22.93
C TYR A 100 -8.98 -6.47 23.28
N THR A 101 -8.01 -7.39 23.28
CA THR A 101 -8.24 -8.82 23.58
C THR A 101 -8.14 -9.14 25.08
N GLY A 102 -8.02 -8.11 25.95
CA GLY A 102 -8.12 -8.25 27.41
C GLY A 102 -6.95 -8.94 28.12
N LYS A 103 -5.89 -9.36 27.40
CA LYS A 103 -4.67 -9.92 28.02
C LYS A 103 -3.74 -8.80 28.46
N LYS A 104 -3.03 -8.98 29.58
CA LYS A 104 -2.13 -7.99 30.23
C LYS A 104 -1.00 -7.43 29.33
N ASN A 105 -0.80 -8.01 28.15
CA ASN A 105 0.11 -7.58 27.07
C ASN A 105 -0.58 -7.65 25.68
N SER A 106 -1.88 -7.36 25.60
CA SER A 106 -2.67 -7.63 24.39
C SER A 106 -2.23 -6.75 23.23
N GLN A 107 -1.65 -7.38 22.21
CA GLN A 107 -1.51 -6.81 20.88
C GLN A 107 -2.91 -6.45 20.36
N THR A 108 -3.04 -5.28 19.73
CA THR A 108 -4.24 -4.92 18.97
C THR A 108 -4.45 -5.95 17.87
N LEU A 109 -5.64 -6.56 17.83
CA LEU A 109 -5.95 -7.55 16.81
C LEU A 109 -5.99 -6.87 15.43
N ARG A 110 -5.08 -7.27 14.54
CA ARG A 110 -5.06 -6.79 13.17
C ARG A 110 -6.26 -7.36 12.40
N ARG A 111 -7.03 -6.48 11.76
CA ARG A 111 -8.21 -6.86 10.99
C ARG A 111 -7.85 -7.18 9.55
N HIS A 112 -8.59 -8.13 8.97
CA HIS A 112 -8.55 -8.37 7.54
C HIS A 112 -9.56 -7.48 6.82
N TYR A 113 -9.28 -7.09 5.58
CA TYR A 113 -10.14 -6.24 4.77
C TYR A 113 -9.96 -6.47 3.28
N THR A 114 -10.97 -6.18 2.47
CA THR A 114 -10.77 -6.17 1.02
C THR A 114 -10.06 -4.90 0.60
N CYS A 115 -8.93 -5.03 -0.12
CA CYS A 115 -8.15 -3.90 -0.58
C CYS A 115 -9.02 -2.96 -1.43
N PRO A 116 -9.04 -1.64 -1.17
CA PRO A 116 -9.81 -0.69 -1.97
C PRO A 116 -9.33 -0.59 -3.43
N PHE A 117 -8.13 -1.11 -3.73
CA PHE A 117 -7.55 -1.15 -5.08
C PHE A 117 -7.64 -2.53 -5.74
N PHE A 118 -8.38 -3.47 -5.16
CA PHE A 118 -8.67 -4.74 -5.83
C PHE A 118 -9.78 -4.51 -6.87
N ASN A 119 -9.58 -4.92 -8.13
CA ASN A 119 -10.58 -4.66 -9.18
C ASN A 119 -11.69 -5.73 -9.25
N ASN A 120 -11.82 -6.57 -8.21
CA ASN A 120 -12.92 -7.53 -8.02
C ASN A 120 -13.15 -8.49 -9.22
N GLY A 121 -12.21 -9.41 -9.46
CA GLY A 121 -12.31 -10.43 -10.51
C GLY A 121 -10.97 -10.83 -11.10
N SER A 122 -10.94 -11.21 -12.38
CA SER A 122 -9.74 -11.57 -13.17
C SER A 122 -8.85 -10.37 -13.55
N LEU A 123 -9.02 -9.23 -12.88
CA LEU A 123 -8.22 -8.04 -13.06
C LEU A 123 -7.59 -7.73 -11.71
N GLY A 124 -6.29 -8.00 -11.57
CA GLY A 124 -5.56 -7.99 -10.30
C GLY A 124 -5.74 -6.72 -9.44
N CYS A 125 -4.76 -5.83 -9.45
CA CYS A 125 -4.75 -4.64 -8.59
C CYS A 125 -4.70 -3.37 -9.43
N GLY A 126 -5.50 -2.37 -9.08
CA GLY A 126 -5.54 -1.06 -9.75
C GLY A 126 -4.32 -0.17 -9.49
N LEU A 127 -3.39 -0.58 -8.61
CA LEU A 127 -2.12 0.10 -8.40
C LEU A 127 -1.03 -0.44 -9.33
N SER A 128 -0.26 0.46 -9.93
CA SER A 128 0.93 0.11 -10.69
C SER A 128 2.00 -0.52 -9.79
N ARG A 129 2.87 -1.36 -10.35
CA ARG A 129 4.02 -1.93 -9.59
C ARG A 129 4.88 -0.86 -8.91
N LYS A 130 5.02 0.32 -9.54
CA LYS A 130 5.81 1.43 -9.00
C LYS A 130 5.19 2.07 -7.76
N SER A 131 3.88 1.96 -7.56
CA SER A 131 3.19 2.55 -6.41
C SER A 131 2.62 1.53 -5.43
N LYS A 132 2.69 0.23 -5.75
CA LYS A 132 2.31 -0.82 -4.83
C LYS A 132 3.15 -0.78 -3.54
N PRO A 133 2.55 -1.09 -2.38
CA PRO A 133 3.29 -1.33 -1.15
C PRO A 133 4.32 -2.44 -1.32
N TYR A 134 5.40 -2.37 -0.55
CA TYR A 134 6.50 -3.34 -0.64
C TYR A 134 6.03 -4.74 -0.25
N GLY A 135 5.23 -4.82 0.81
CA GLY A 135 4.61 -6.08 1.23
C GLY A 135 3.75 -6.68 0.11
N CYS A 136 3.02 -5.86 -0.65
CA CYS A 136 2.23 -6.35 -1.79
C CYS A 136 3.09 -6.81 -2.97
N LEU A 137 4.24 -6.18 -3.21
CA LEU A 137 5.15 -6.58 -4.29
C LEU A 137 5.92 -7.87 -3.96
N ALA A 138 6.23 -8.10 -2.69
CA ALA A 138 6.89 -9.33 -2.23
C ALA A 138 5.91 -10.50 -2.08
N PHE A 139 4.60 -10.24 -2.02
CA PHE A 139 3.58 -11.26 -1.79
C PHE A 139 3.03 -11.80 -3.12
N ASN A 140 3.57 -12.93 -3.56
CA ASN A 140 3.26 -13.53 -4.86
C ASN A 140 2.89 -15.01 -4.70
N PRO A 141 2.10 -15.58 -5.64
CA PRO A 141 1.87 -17.03 -5.72
C PRO A 141 3.18 -17.78 -5.96
N LYS A 142 3.24 -19.03 -5.49
CA LYS A 142 4.40 -19.92 -5.74
C LYS A 142 4.25 -20.77 -6.99
N ILE A 143 3.02 -20.90 -7.50
CA ILE A 143 2.66 -21.78 -8.61
C ILE A 143 1.69 -21.08 -9.57
N HIS A 144 1.55 -21.64 -10.78
CA HIS A 144 0.53 -21.23 -11.75
C HIS A 144 -0.88 -21.52 -11.21
N ASP A 145 -1.86 -20.69 -11.55
CA ASP A 145 -3.28 -20.83 -11.16
C ASP A 145 -3.51 -21.14 -9.66
N ASP A 146 -2.68 -20.54 -8.80
CA ASP A 146 -2.68 -20.79 -7.36
C ASP A 146 -4.02 -20.50 -6.67
N ASN A 147 -4.85 -19.63 -7.27
CA ASN A 147 -6.11 -19.17 -6.70
C ASN A 147 -5.97 -18.56 -5.28
N GLY A 148 -4.77 -18.09 -4.93
CA GLY A 148 -4.46 -17.47 -3.65
C GLY A 148 -4.20 -18.47 -2.51
N LYS A 149 -3.89 -19.74 -2.80
CA LYS A 149 -3.68 -20.80 -1.80
C LYS A 149 -2.25 -20.86 -1.26
N THR A 150 -1.24 -20.61 -2.09
CA THR A 150 0.18 -20.72 -1.73
C THR A 150 0.91 -19.39 -1.75
N CYS A 151 0.21 -18.28 -2.01
CA CYS A 151 0.79 -16.96 -1.94
C CYS A 151 1.49 -16.71 -0.60
N SER A 152 2.71 -16.20 -0.67
CA SER A 152 3.50 -15.88 0.51
C SER A 152 4.41 -14.69 0.25
N SER A 153 4.83 -14.02 1.32
CA SER A 153 5.83 -12.96 1.22
C SER A 153 7.21 -13.55 0.99
N GLN A 154 7.91 -13.05 -0.02
CA GLN A 154 9.33 -13.31 -0.25
C GLN A 154 10.16 -12.42 0.70
N THR A 155 10.29 -12.85 1.95
CA THR A 155 10.91 -12.07 3.05
C THR A 155 12.35 -11.70 2.75
N GLU A 156 13.12 -12.60 2.14
CA GLU A 156 14.51 -12.34 1.75
C GLU A 156 14.65 -11.14 0.80
N LEU A 157 13.69 -10.97 -0.12
CA LEU A 157 13.70 -9.80 -1.03
C LEU A 157 13.33 -8.51 -0.31
N LEU A 158 12.44 -8.57 0.67
CA LEU A 158 12.12 -7.42 1.52
C LEU A 158 13.33 -7.01 2.35
N GLU A 159 14.05 -7.98 2.92
CA GLU A 159 15.27 -7.76 3.69
C GLU A 159 16.40 -7.19 2.84
N THR A 160 16.62 -7.75 1.64
CA THR A 160 17.61 -7.25 0.67
C THR A 160 17.37 -5.79 0.36
N ARG A 161 16.12 -5.45 0.00
CA ARG A 161 15.72 -4.08 -0.21
C ARG A 161 15.97 -3.24 1.04
N GLN A 162 15.50 -3.70 2.19
CA GLN A 162 15.52 -2.93 3.43
C GLN A 162 16.96 -2.58 3.82
N ALA A 163 17.90 -3.51 3.68
CA ALA A 163 19.32 -3.26 3.94
C ALA A 163 19.89 -2.08 3.12
N GLU A 164 19.40 -1.89 1.90
CA GLU A 164 19.85 -0.81 1.01
C GLU A 164 19.18 0.54 1.31
N PHE A 165 17.87 0.56 1.59
CA PHE A 165 17.09 1.80 1.62
C PHE A 165 16.56 2.22 3.01
N GLN A 166 16.70 1.41 4.06
CA GLN A 166 16.05 1.65 5.35
C GLN A 166 16.36 3.02 5.95
N ASN A 167 17.62 3.47 5.90
CA ASN A 167 18.00 4.77 6.47
C ASN A 167 17.30 5.92 5.75
N PHE A 168 17.33 5.92 4.42
CA PHE A 168 16.63 6.91 3.59
C PHE A 168 15.11 6.89 3.86
N GLU A 169 14.52 5.70 3.88
CA GLU A 169 13.08 5.54 4.08
C GLU A 169 12.62 5.97 5.46
N ASN A 170 13.40 5.68 6.50
CA ASN A 170 13.10 6.12 7.86
C ASN A 170 13.15 7.65 7.97
N GLN A 171 14.16 8.29 7.38
CA GLN A 171 14.26 9.76 7.37
C GLN A 171 13.08 10.40 6.64
N LEU A 172 12.73 9.87 5.46
CA LEU A 172 11.61 10.41 4.68
C LEU A 172 10.26 10.15 5.34
N ASN A 173 10.05 8.96 5.94
CA ASN A 173 8.85 8.68 6.74
C ASN A 173 8.71 9.65 7.91
N LEU A 174 9.80 9.88 8.67
CA LEU A 174 9.79 10.83 9.78
C LEU A 174 9.43 12.24 9.29
N LYS A 175 10.02 12.69 8.19
CA LYS A 175 9.74 14.00 7.60
C LYS A 175 8.27 14.15 7.20
N ILE A 176 7.74 13.18 6.44
CA ILE A 176 6.33 13.16 6.02
C ILE A 176 5.43 13.22 7.25
N LYS A 177 5.74 12.45 8.29
CA LYS A 177 4.96 12.47 9.54
C LYS A 177 4.99 13.82 10.23
N THR A 178 6.15 14.45 10.34
CA THR A 178 6.29 15.75 10.99
C THR A 178 5.56 16.84 10.21
N GLU A 179 5.72 16.89 8.89
CA GLU A 179 5.10 17.93 8.05
C GLU A 179 3.58 17.78 7.98
N LEU A 180 3.08 16.54 7.87
CA LEU A 180 1.64 16.27 7.79
C LEU A 180 0.98 16.03 9.15
N LYS A 181 1.74 16.04 10.25
CA LYS A 181 1.25 15.73 11.61
C LYS A 181 0.60 14.34 11.72
N ILE A 182 1.14 13.36 10.99
CA ILE A 182 0.69 11.97 11.04
C ILE A 182 1.20 11.29 12.32
N ASN A 183 0.30 10.59 13.01
CA ASN A 183 0.57 9.97 14.32
C ASN A 183 0.81 8.44 14.28
N TRP A 184 0.96 7.86 13.09
CA TRP A 184 1.17 6.41 12.91
C TRP A 184 2.48 6.10 12.16
N GLU A 185 3.11 4.98 12.50
CA GLU A 185 4.28 4.45 11.75
C GLU A 185 3.86 3.57 10.57
N LYS A 186 2.82 2.77 10.80
CA LYS A 186 2.18 1.94 9.78
C LYS A 186 0.68 1.98 10.00
N GLN A 187 -0.06 1.97 8.90
CA GLN A 187 -1.52 1.99 8.92
C GLN A 187 -2.07 1.10 7.81
N ASN A 188 -3.28 0.59 7.97
CA ASN A 188 -3.95 -0.13 6.89
C ASN A 188 -4.12 0.78 5.66
N ILE A 189 -4.04 0.21 4.47
CA ILE A 189 -4.08 0.96 3.21
C ILE A 189 -5.24 1.95 3.14
N PRO A 190 -6.51 1.56 3.44
CA PRO A 190 -7.62 2.49 3.23
C PRO A 190 -7.58 3.69 4.18
N MET A 191 -7.25 3.50 5.46
CA MET A 191 -7.10 4.63 6.40
C MET A 191 -5.93 5.53 6.03
N ALA A 192 -4.77 4.95 5.70
CA ALA A 192 -3.57 5.70 5.34
C ALA A 192 -3.79 6.59 4.10
N VAL A 193 -4.39 6.05 3.05
CA VAL A 193 -4.67 6.80 1.81
C VAL A 193 -5.76 7.85 2.04
N LEU A 194 -6.80 7.54 2.82
CA LEU A 194 -7.86 8.50 3.12
C LEU A 194 -7.34 9.72 3.88
N GLU A 195 -6.47 9.50 4.88
CA GLU A 195 -5.80 10.59 5.62
C GLU A 195 -4.91 11.43 4.71
N MET A 196 -4.13 10.79 3.82
CA MET A 196 -3.34 11.50 2.82
C MET A 196 -4.21 12.37 1.90
N ILE A 197 -5.36 11.88 1.44
CA ILE A 197 -6.29 12.68 0.64
C ILE A 197 -6.76 13.92 1.44
N ALA A 198 -7.07 13.78 2.72
CA ALA A 198 -7.49 14.89 3.59
C ALA A 198 -6.39 15.95 3.80
N HIS A 199 -5.11 15.59 3.75
CA HIS A 199 -4.03 16.58 3.85
C HIS A 199 -3.86 17.43 2.58
N PHE A 200 -4.28 16.92 1.42
CA PHE A 200 -3.93 17.51 0.13
C PHE A 200 -5.13 17.97 -0.71
N TYR A 201 -6.35 17.49 -0.44
CA TYR A 201 -7.49 17.66 -1.35
C TYR A 201 -8.83 18.03 -0.67
N THR A 202 -8.78 18.40 0.62
CA THR A 202 -9.85 19.08 1.36
C THR A 202 -9.39 20.46 1.78
#